data_AF-A0A3C0FYN5-F1
#
_entry.id   AF-A0A3C0FYN5-F1
#
_cell.length_a   1.000
_cell.length_b   1.000
_cell.length_c   1.000
_cell.angle_alpha   90.00
_cell.angle_beta   90.00
_cell.angle_gamma   90.00
#
_symmetry.space_group_name_H-M   'P 1'
#
loop_
_entity.id
_entity.type
_entity.pdbx_description
1 polymer ?
#
loop_
_entity_poly.entity_id
_entity_poly.type
_entity_poly.pdbx_seq_one_letter_code
_entity_poly.pdbx_strand_id
1 'polypeptide(L)'
;YAGSTDLVCVHNGVDTIVDFKQSNKLKRREWIEDYFMQLGAYAMAHNQVYKSEITQGVVLMCTPDIQFQKFQVKGQEFINYQHKFLAKVDQYYKIKG
;
A
#
# COMPACT_ATOMS: atom_id res chain seq x y z
N TYR A 1 -14.32 1.51 5.40
CA TYR A 1 -13.15 0.82 5.98
C TYR A 1 -12.38 1.84 6.84
N ALA A 2 -11.71 1.39 7.90
CA ALA A 2 -10.86 2.22 8.75
C ALA A 2 -9.54 1.48 9.00
N GLY A 3 -8.42 2.19 8.98
CA GLY A 3 -7.10 1.63 9.24
C GLY A 3 -6.06 2.75 9.34
N SER A 4 -4.99 2.50 10.07
CA SER A 4 -3.86 3.42 10.21
C SER A 4 -2.75 2.99 9.27
N THR A 5 -2.20 3.94 8.51
CA THR A 5 -0.93 3.76 7.81
C THR A 5 0.21 3.91 8.80
N ASP A 6 1.30 3.16 8.62
CA ASP A 6 2.46 3.27 9.51
C ASP A 6 3.16 4.63 9.36
N LEU A 7 3.37 5.07 8.12
CA LEU A 7 4.04 6.33 7.82
C LEU A 7 3.53 6.96 6.52
N VAL A 8 3.35 8.28 6.54
CA VAL A 8 3.24 9.12 5.33
C VAL A 8 4.45 10.03 5.30
N CYS A 9 5.21 10.04 4.21
CA CYS A 9 6.41 10.86 4.11
C CYS A 9 6.70 11.27 2.66
N VAL A 10 7.66 12.18 2.49
CA VAL A 10 8.24 12.51 1.18
C VAL A 10 9.40 11.54 0.91
N HIS A 11 9.24 10.62 -0.03
CA HIS A 11 10.29 9.70 -0.46
C HIS A 11 10.75 10.06 -1.88
N ASN A 12 12.01 10.50 -2.02
CA ASN A 12 12.60 11.00 -3.27
C ASN A 12 11.78 12.14 -3.91
N GLY A 13 11.30 13.08 -3.09
CA GLY A 13 10.53 14.23 -3.56
C GLY A 13 9.06 13.94 -3.88
N VAL A 14 8.56 12.74 -3.56
CA VAL A 14 7.17 12.34 -3.83
C VAL A 14 6.48 11.91 -2.53
N ASP A 15 5.29 12.44 -2.26
CA ASP A 15 4.47 12.00 -1.15
C ASP A 15 4.14 10.51 -1.28
N THR A 16 4.33 9.77 -0.19
CA THR A 16 4.40 8.31 -0.22
C THR A 16 3.76 7.71 1.03
N ILE A 17 2.93 6.68 0.83
CA ILE A 17 2.52 5.78 1.91
C ILE A 17 3.61 4.73 2.10
N VAL A 18 4.10 4.57 3.33
CA VAL A 18 5.08 3.56 3.70
C VAL A 18 4.50 2.63 4.75
N ASP A 19 4.72 1.33 4.56
CA ASP A 19 4.29 0.27 5.47
C ASP A 19 5.48 -0.65 5.78
N PHE A 20 5.66 -0.93 7.09
CA PHE A 20 6.74 -1.76 7.58
C PHE A 20 6.25 -3.19 7.83
N LYS A 21 6.91 -4.17 7.22
CA LYS A 21 6.58 -5.58 7.38
C LYS A 21 7.77 -6.38 7.89
N GLN A 22 7.47 -7.40 8.69
CA GLN A 22 8.42 -8.46 9.01
C GLN A 22 8.03 -9.74 8.26
N SER A 23 9.02 -10.50 7.78
CA SER A 23 8.80 -11.79 7.13
C SER A 23 9.86 -12.82 7.56
N ASN A 24 9.48 -14.09 7.72
CA ASN A 24 10.43 -15.16 8.04
C ASN A 24 11.34 -15.55 6.87
N LYS A 25 10.99 -15.17 5.65
CA LYS A 25 11.73 -15.46 4.41
C LYS A 25 11.69 -14.25 3.48
N LEU A 26 12.67 -14.14 2.59
CA LEU A 26 12.63 -13.20 1.48
C LEU A 26 11.35 -13.38 0.66
N LYS A 27 10.76 -12.26 0.25
CA LYS A 27 9.58 -12.22 -0.61
C LYS A 27 9.96 -11.88 -2.04
N ARG A 28 9.11 -12.32 -2.97
CA ARG A 28 9.10 -11.85 -4.35
C ARG A 28 7.99 -10.82 -4.51
N ARG A 29 8.13 -9.93 -5.49
CA ARG A 29 7.20 -8.81 -5.70
C ARG A 29 5.77 -9.31 -5.93
N GLU A 30 5.62 -10.35 -6.74
CA GLU A 30 4.34 -10.97 -7.08
C GLU A 30 3.61 -11.60 -5.88
N TRP A 31 4.31 -11.83 -4.77
CA TRP A 31 3.71 -12.41 -3.55
C TRP A 31 3.17 -11.36 -2.58
N ILE A 32 3.39 -10.08 -2.85
CA ILE A 32 3.02 -8.99 -1.93
C ILE A 32 2.03 -8.00 -2.56
N GLU A 33 1.34 -8.39 -3.63
CA GLU A 33 0.33 -7.55 -4.29
C GLU A 33 -0.76 -7.07 -3.32
N ASP A 34 -1.14 -7.90 -2.35
CA ASP A 34 -2.11 -7.51 -1.31
C ASP A 34 -1.60 -6.36 -0.43
N TYR A 35 -0.29 -6.27 -0.17
CA TYR A 35 0.27 -5.15 0.57
C TYR A 35 0.22 -3.85 -0.25
N PHE A 36 0.46 -3.92 -1.57
CA PHE A 36 0.27 -2.74 -2.43
C PHE A 36 -1.18 -2.29 -2.47
N MET A 37 -2.14 -3.22 -2.43
CA MET A 37 -3.55 -2.89 -2.31
C MET A 37 -3.89 -2.21 -0.97
N GLN A 38 -3.28 -2.64 0.15
CA GLN A 38 -3.41 -1.97 1.45
C GLN A 38 -2.87 -0.53 1.41
N LEU A 39 -1.66 -0.34 0.85
CA LEU A 39 -1.10 0.99 0.62
C LEU A 39 -2.03 1.88 -0.21
N GLY A 40 -2.64 1.32 -1.26
CA GLY A 40 -3.62 2.01 -2.09
C GLY A 40 -4.84 2.49 -1.30
N ALA A 41 -5.36 1.66 -0.38
CA ALA A 41 -6.45 2.06 0.50
C ALA A 41 -6.08 3.25 1.41
N TYR A 42 -4.88 3.21 2.00
CA TYR A 42 -4.39 4.32 2.83
C TYR A 42 -4.17 5.60 2.02
N ALA A 43 -3.60 5.49 0.83
CA ALA A 43 -3.41 6.62 -0.08
C ALA A 43 -4.75 7.28 -0.44
N MET A 44 -5.77 6.48 -0.80
CA MET A 44 -7.11 7.00 -1.09
C MET A 44 -7.75 7.71 0.11
N ALA A 45 -7.65 7.11 1.31
CA ALA A 45 -8.17 7.73 2.52
C ALA A 45 -7.47 9.06 2.84
N HIS A 46 -6.14 9.09 2.74
CA HIS A 46 -5.34 10.30 2.96
C HIS A 46 -5.67 11.38 1.92
N ASN A 47 -5.71 11.02 0.64
CA ASN A 47 -6.08 11.93 -0.46
C ASN A 47 -7.47 12.52 -0.26
N GLN A 48 -8.44 11.73 0.23
CA GLN A 48 -9.78 12.23 0.49
C GLN A 48 -9.83 13.24 1.65
N VAL A 49 -9.14 12.94 2.75
CA VAL A 49 -9.15 13.74 3.99
C VAL A 49 -8.34 15.03 3.83
N TYR A 50 -7.13 14.94 3.28
CA TYR A 50 -6.16 16.04 3.20
C TYR A 50 -6.07 16.71 1.83
N LYS A 51 -6.86 16.24 0.84
CA LYS A 51 -6.82 16.73 -0.55
C LYS A 51 -5.44 16.61 -1.20
N SER A 52 -4.67 15.59 -0.80
CA SER A 52 -3.39 15.21 -1.42
C SER A 52 -3.58 14.35 -2.67
N GLU A 53 -2.49 14.11 -3.41
CA GLU A 53 -2.47 13.27 -4.62
C GLU A 53 -1.38 12.19 -4.53
N ILE A 54 -1.39 11.40 -3.45
CA ILE A 54 -0.41 10.35 -3.23
C ILE A 54 -0.58 9.24 -4.27
N THR A 55 0.43 9.09 -5.12
CA THR A 55 0.51 8.09 -6.20
C THR A 55 1.72 7.17 -6.05
N GLN A 56 2.34 7.13 -4.87
CA GLN A 56 3.47 6.26 -4.55
C GLN A 56 3.24 5.49 -3.24
N GLY A 57 3.62 4.21 -3.25
CA GLY A 57 3.61 3.32 -2.09
C GLY A 57 4.92 2.55 -1.97
N VAL A 58 5.40 2.37 -0.74
CA VAL A 58 6.61 1.57 -0.44
C VAL A 58 6.32 0.58 0.69
N VAL A 59 6.62 -0.69 0.46
CA VAL A 59 6.73 -1.71 1.52
C VAL A 59 8.19 -1.87 1.88
N LEU A 60 8.50 -1.66 3.16
CA LEU A 60 9.81 -1.90 3.75
C LEU A 60 9.75 -3.20 4.54
N MET A 61 10.51 -4.20 4.12
CA MET A 61 10.45 -5.53 4.70
C MET A 61 11.79 -5.96 5.29
N CYS A 62 11.76 -6.44 6.53
CA CYS A 62 12.93 -7.02 7.21
C CYS A 62 12.67 -8.48 7.61
N THR A 63 13.71 -9.30 7.56
CA THR A 63 13.71 -10.67 8.09
C THR A 63 14.43 -10.75 9.45
N PRO A 64 14.21 -11.81 10.25
CA PRO A 64 14.92 -12.01 11.51
C PRO A 64 16.45 -12.11 11.36
N ASP A 65 16.93 -12.57 10.20
CA ASP A 65 18.35 -12.62 9.82
C ASP A 65 18.86 -11.30 9.19
N ILE A 66 18.14 -10.19 9.44
CA ILE A 66 18.57 -8.81 9.10
C ILE A 66 18.66 -8.59 7.58
N GLN A 67 17.92 -9.37 6.78
CA GLN A 67 17.80 -9.09 5.35
C GLN A 67 16.69 -8.07 5.10
N PHE A 68 17.03 -7.02 4.35
CA PHE A 68 16.12 -5.93 4.02
C PHE A 68 15.71 -5.98 2.55
N GLN A 69 14.41 -5.80 2.29
CA GLN A 69 13.85 -5.65 0.95
C GLN A 69 12.95 -4.42 0.89
N LYS A 70 13.15 -3.61 -0.15
CA LYS A 70 12.27 -2.50 -0.49
C LYS A 70 11.46 -2.84 -1.73
N PHE A 71 10.14 -2.74 -1.62
CA PHE A 71 9.25 -2.89 -2.76
C PHE A 71 8.48 -1.59 -2.99
N GLN A 72 8.75 -0.93 -4.11
CA GLN A 72 8.12 0.33 -4.49
C GLN A 72 7.13 0.13 -5.63
N VAL A 73 6.02 0.84 -5.56
CA VAL A 73 5.00 0.94 -6.62
C VAL A 73 4.62 2.41 -6.79
N LYS A 74 4.44 2.86 -8.04
CA LYS A 74 4.22 4.29 -8.34
C LYS A 74 3.34 4.51 -9.56
N GLY A 75 2.76 5.71 -9.67
CA GLY A 75 2.00 6.16 -10.83
C GLY A 75 0.82 5.24 -11.15
N GLN A 76 0.65 4.91 -12.44
CA GLN A 76 -0.49 4.12 -12.91
C GLN A 76 -0.57 2.73 -12.26
N GLU A 77 0.58 2.09 -11.97
CA GLU A 77 0.60 0.79 -11.29
C GLU A 77 -0.03 0.91 -9.90
N PHE A 78 0.27 1.98 -9.16
CA PHE A 78 -0.29 2.19 -7.83
C PHE A 78 -1.78 2.56 -7.87
N ILE A 79 -2.17 3.39 -8.85
CA ILE A 79 -3.59 3.72 -9.10
C ILE A 79 -4.39 2.45 -9.41
N ASN A 80 -3.81 1.52 -10.16
CA ASN A 80 -4.47 0.23 -10.42
C ASN A 80 -4.70 -0.57 -9.12
N TYR A 81 -3.77 -0.52 -8.15
CA TYR A 81 -3.98 -1.14 -6.83
C TYR A 81 -5.06 -0.42 -6.00
N GLN A 82 -5.17 0.90 -6.11
CA GLN A 82 -6.28 1.68 -5.53
C GLN A 82 -7.63 1.20 -6.11
N HIS A 83 -7.73 1.05 -7.43
CA HIS A 83 -8.93 0.53 -8.08
C HIS A 83 -9.23 -0.93 -7.70
N LYS A 84 -8.21 -1.80 -7.62
CA LYS A 84 -8.36 -3.19 -7.13
C LYS A 84 -8.96 -3.22 -5.73
N PHE A 85 -8.52 -2.33 -4.84
CA PHE A 85 -9.08 -2.21 -3.50
C PHE A 85 -10.57 -1.83 -3.52
N LEU A 86 -10.95 -0.79 -4.28
CA LEU A 86 -12.35 -0.37 -4.40
C LEU A 86 -13.24 -1.49 -4.94
N ALA A 87 -12.79 -2.23 -5.94
CA ALA A 87 -13.52 -3.39 -6.47
C ALA A 87 -13.74 -4.47 -5.41
N LYS A 88 -12.73 -4.73 -4.55
CA LYS A 88 -12.85 -5.69 -3.44
C LYS A 88 -13.83 -5.23 -2.38
N VAL A 89 -13.87 -3.92 -2.09
CA VAL A 89 -14.84 -3.32 -1.16
C VAL A 89 -16.26 -3.44 -1.70
N ASP A 90 -16.47 -3.13 -2.99
CA ASP A 90 -17.79 -3.26 -3.64
C ASP A 90 -18.31 -4.70 -3.61
N GLN A 91 -17.46 -5.68 -3.92
CA GLN A 91 -17.80 -7.10 -3.81
C GLN A 91 -18.23 -7.50 -2.39
N TYR A 92 -17.53 -7.01 -1.37
CA TYR A 92 -17.87 -7.31 0.02
C TYR A 92 -19.27 -6.79 0.41
N TYR A 93 -19.65 -5.59 -0.05
CA TYR A 93 -20.98 -5.05 0.20
C TYR A 93 -22.08 -5.78 -0.57
N LYS A 94 -21.81 -6.24 -1.80
CA LYS A 94 -22.76 -7.05 -2.59
C LYS A 94 -23.05 -8.43 -2.00
N ILE A 95 -22.10 -9.01 -1.26
CA ILE A 95 -22.29 -10.32 -0.59
C ILE A 95 -23.07 -10.17 0.73
N LYS A 96 -23.05 -8.96 1.33
CA LYS A 96 -23.69 -8.67 2.62
C LYS A 96 -25.07 -8.01 2.51
N GLY A 97 -25.44 -7.51 1.34
CA GLY A 97 -26.78 -7.00 1.03
C GLY A 97 -27.66 -8.10 0.44
#